data_AF-A0AAU6WV16-F1
#
_entry.id   AF-A0AAU6WV16-F1
#
_cell.length_a   1.000
_cell.length_b   1.000
_cell.length_c   1.000
_cell.angle_alpha   90.00
_cell.angle_beta   90.00
_cell.angle_gamma   90.00
#
_symmetry.space_group_name_H-M   'P 1'
#
loop_
_entity.id
_entity.type
_entity.pdbx_description
1 polymer ?
#
loop_
_entity_poly.entity_id
_entity_poly.type
_entity_poly.pdbx_seq_one_letter_code
_entity_poly.pdbx_strand_id
1 'polypeptide(L)'
;MFFIFSNRCCCTDDRAGAASERRINCKRIIRYERSYDTIFPLVPSGDLWNEFADRVILLKDLGFTAAWLPPATKGDLGTEGRGYDLYDLYDLGEFDQKGGVPTRYGTREEYLNAIEKAHEAGISVYADIVLNHRMGGDENEWITVHEVDENNRNNIISEPFDVSANTRFTFPARKGKYSDFIWDYRCFSGIDTAWKNRKNNRDF
;
A
#
# COMPACT_ATOMS: atom_id res chain seq x y z
N MET A 1 6.27 6.23 -11.30
CA MET A 1 5.59 5.57 -10.17
C MET A 1 5.82 4.10 -10.41
N PHE A 2 6.46 3.39 -9.49
CA PHE A 2 6.99 2.04 -9.71
C PHE A 2 6.03 1.03 -9.09
N PHE A 3 5.43 0.16 -9.89
CA PHE A 3 4.48 -0.83 -9.41
C PHE A 3 4.86 -2.23 -9.86
N ILE A 4 4.92 -3.13 -8.88
CA ILE A 4 5.04 -4.56 -9.11
C ILE A 4 3.70 -5.19 -8.78
N PHE A 5 3.02 -5.77 -9.78
CA PHE A 5 1.63 -6.21 -9.65
C PHE A 5 1.54 -7.64 -9.09
N SER A 6 0.85 -7.80 -7.97
CA SER A 6 0.58 -9.10 -7.35
C SER A 6 -0.80 -9.61 -7.76
N ASN A 7 -0.85 -10.74 -8.47
CA ASN A 7 -2.08 -11.47 -8.78
C ASN A 7 -2.07 -12.89 -8.18
N ARG A 8 -1.07 -13.24 -7.37
CA ARG A 8 -1.01 -14.52 -6.66
C ARG A 8 -0.98 -14.26 -5.15
N CYS A 9 -2.11 -14.53 -4.49
CA CYS A 9 -2.05 -14.89 -3.08
C CYS A 9 -1.18 -16.15 -2.96
N CYS A 10 0.00 -16.04 -2.36
CA CYS A 10 0.82 -17.19 -1.97
C CYS A 10 0.23 -17.98 -0.78
N CYS A 11 -1.06 -17.80 -0.49
CA CYS A 11 -1.78 -18.58 0.50
C CYS A 11 -2.14 -19.94 -0.11
N THR A 12 -1.47 -20.99 0.34
CA THR A 12 -1.96 -22.35 0.16
C THR A 12 -3.24 -22.52 0.97
N ASP A 13 -4.41 -22.59 0.34
CA ASP A 13 -5.38 -23.67 0.57
C ASP A 13 -6.56 -23.65 -0.40
N ASP A 14 -6.94 -24.84 -0.86
CA ASP A 14 -8.17 -25.14 -1.59
C ASP A 14 -9.36 -25.10 -0.64
N ARG A 15 -10.39 -24.30 -0.96
CA ARG A 15 -11.82 -24.65 -0.81
C ARG A 15 -12.73 -23.52 -1.26
N ALA A 16 -13.44 -23.77 -2.36
CA ALA A 16 -14.60 -23.00 -2.79
C ALA A 16 -15.81 -23.35 -1.91
N GLY A 17 -16.56 -22.32 -1.47
CA GLY A 17 -17.84 -22.46 -0.80
C GLY A 17 -18.67 -21.19 -0.99
N ALA A 18 -19.79 -21.32 -1.68
CA ALA A 18 -20.73 -20.24 -1.99
C ALA A 18 -21.48 -19.77 -0.73
N ALA A 19 -21.69 -18.45 -0.61
CA ALA A 19 -22.65 -17.89 0.33
C ALA A 19 -23.36 -16.67 -0.27
N SER A 20 -24.67 -16.65 -0.03
CA SER A 20 -25.73 -15.84 -0.62
C SER A 20 -25.62 -14.33 -0.43
N GLU A 21 -26.11 -13.61 -1.44
CA GLU A 21 -26.34 -12.16 -1.45
C GLU A 21 -27.23 -11.69 -0.28
N ARG A 22 -26.73 -10.73 0.50
CA ARG A 22 -27.56 -9.86 1.34
C ARG A 22 -27.33 -8.42 0.92
N ARG A 23 -28.42 -7.75 0.49
CA ARG A 23 -28.44 -6.31 0.20
C ARG A 23 -28.07 -5.54 1.46
N ILE A 24 -26.95 -4.82 1.40
CA ILE A 24 -26.61 -3.79 2.38
C ILE A 24 -27.13 -2.46 1.83
N ASN A 25 -28.03 -1.82 2.57
CA ASN A 25 -28.49 -0.47 2.26
C ASN A 25 -27.30 0.49 2.26
N CYS A 26 -27.06 1.11 1.10
CA CYS A 26 -26.00 2.10 0.90
C CYS A 26 -26.24 3.32 1.80
N LYS A 27 -25.47 3.45 2.89
CA LYS A 27 -25.31 4.72 3.60
C LYS A 27 -24.41 5.61 2.74
N ARG A 28 -24.85 6.85 2.48
CA ARG A 28 -24.08 7.89 1.77
C ARG A 28 -22.66 7.97 2.32
N ILE A 29 -21.69 7.48 1.55
CA ILE A 29 -20.27 7.83 1.69
C ILE A 29 -20.11 9.14 0.92
N ILE A 30 -19.99 10.25 1.63
CA ILE A 30 -19.51 11.48 1.01
C ILE A 30 -17.99 11.30 0.90
N ARG A 31 -17.49 11.07 -0.32
CA ARG A 31 -16.09 11.39 -0.63
C ARG A 31 -15.96 12.89 -0.39
N TYR A 32 -15.11 13.24 0.56
CA TYR A 32 -14.74 14.62 0.79
C TYR A 32 -13.87 15.08 -0.39
N GLU A 33 -14.50 15.53 -1.47
CA GLU A 33 -13.83 16.30 -2.52
C GLU A 33 -13.58 17.70 -1.95
N ARG A 34 -12.42 17.88 -1.30
CA ARG A 34 -11.94 19.22 -0.97
C ARG A 34 -11.53 19.87 -2.30
N SER A 35 -12.23 20.95 -2.67
CA SER A 35 -11.83 21.81 -3.78
C SER A 35 -10.38 22.22 -3.60
N TYR A 36 -9.54 21.85 -4.55
CA TYR A 36 -8.22 22.43 -4.70
C TYR A 36 -8.44 23.89 -5.03
N ASP A 37 -8.19 24.79 -4.07
CA ASP A 37 -7.53 26.06 -4.35
C ASP A 37 -7.25 26.84 -3.06
N THR A 38 -5.94 27.04 -2.86
CA THR A 38 -5.30 28.06 -2.03
C THR A 38 -5.32 27.89 -0.49
N ILE A 39 -4.10 27.95 0.07
CA ILE A 39 -3.72 28.15 1.48
C ILE A 39 -3.42 26.85 2.27
N PHE A 40 -2.25 26.86 2.92
CA PHE A 40 -1.49 25.80 3.62
C PHE A 40 -0.41 25.12 2.76
N PRO A 41 0.89 25.21 3.13
CA PRO A 41 1.94 24.43 2.48
C PRO A 41 1.64 22.95 2.74
N LEU A 42 1.27 22.22 1.69
CA LEU A 42 0.65 20.88 1.73
C LEU A 42 1.68 19.74 1.97
N VAL A 43 2.44 19.84 3.05
CA VAL A 43 2.93 18.65 3.75
C VAL A 43 2.11 18.56 5.04
N PRO A 44 1.12 17.66 5.14
CA PRO A 44 0.46 17.39 6.41
C PRO A 44 1.52 17.08 7.45
N SER A 45 1.29 17.58 8.66
CA SER A 45 2.17 17.64 9.84
C SER A 45 2.78 16.32 10.32
N GLY A 46 2.57 15.19 9.63
CA GLY A 46 2.93 13.86 10.17
C GLY A 46 1.95 13.36 11.24
N ASP A 47 0.91 14.14 11.56
CA ASP A 47 0.20 14.05 12.85
C ASP A 47 -1.29 13.66 12.72
N LEU A 48 -1.66 13.06 11.58
CA LEU A 48 -3.07 12.77 11.25
C LEU A 48 -3.77 11.93 12.33
N TRP A 49 -3.07 10.96 12.92
CA TRP A 49 -3.65 10.08 13.93
C TRP A 49 -4.07 10.84 15.19
N ASN A 50 -3.23 11.75 15.69
CA ASN A 50 -3.57 12.57 16.84
C ASN A 50 -4.65 13.59 16.48
N GLU A 51 -4.58 14.23 15.30
CA GLU A 51 -5.65 15.13 14.84
C GLU A 51 -7.02 14.44 14.72
N PHE A 52 -7.04 13.19 14.27
CA PHE A 52 -8.28 12.40 14.20
C PHE A 52 -8.80 12.05 15.60
N ALA A 53 -7.91 11.62 16.50
CA ALA A 53 -8.24 11.33 17.90
C ALA A 53 -8.86 12.55 18.61
N ASP A 54 -8.28 13.73 18.42
CA ASP A 54 -8.75 14.99 19.03
C ASP A 54 -10.12 15.44 18.51
N ARG A 55 -10.45 15.09 17.26
CA ARG A 55 -11.69 15.53 16.59
C ARG A 55 -12.82 14.51 16.65
N VAL A 56 -12.59 13.33 17.20
CA VAL A 56 -13.55 12.22 17.15
C VAL A 56 -14.91 12.56 17.77
N ILE A 57 -14.94 13.29 18.88
CA ILE A 57 -16.18 13.69 19.56
C ILE A 57 -16.95 14.69 18.69
N LEU A 58 -16.25 15.67 18.11
CA LEU A 58 -16.86 16.61 17.16
C LEU A 58 -17.46 15.87 15.95
N LEU A 59 -16.74 14.88 15.39
CA LEU A 59 -17.26 14.06 14.30
C LEU A 59 -18.50 13.27 14.72
N LYS A 60 -18.51 12.74 15.94
CA LYS A 60 -19.69 12.05 16.48
C LYS A 60 -20.89 12.98 16.63
N ASP A 61 -20.69 14.17 17.17
CA ASP A 61 -21.75 15.18 17.37
C ASP A 61 -22.33 15.68 16.04
N LEU A 62 -21.50 15.72 14.98
CA LEU A 62 -21.94 15.99 13.62
C LEU A 62 -22.68 14.82 12.96
N GLY A 63 -22.79 13.68 13.63
CA GLY A 63 -23.53 12.51 13.18
C GLY A 63 -22.74 11.50 12.36
N PHE A 64 -21.41 11.62 12.28
CA PHE A 64 -20.58 10.60 11.65
C PHE A 64 -20.59 9.31 12.48
N THR A 65 -20.72 8.17 11.80
CA THR A 65 -20.74 6.84 12.43
C THR A 65 -19.56 5.96 12.04
N ALA A 66 -18.80 6.36 11.03
CA ALA A 66 -17.63 5.64 10.59
C ALA A 66 -16.60 6.58 9.93
N ALA A 67 -15.33 6.19 9.98
CA ALA A 67 -14.22 6.85 9.29
C ALA A 67 -13.44 5.83 8.46
N TRP A 68 -13.12 6.19 7.22
CA TRP A 68 -12.15 5.45 6.41
C TRP A 68 -10.81 6.16 6.52
N LEU A 69 -9.84 5.47 7.13
CA LEU A 69 -8.49 5.99 7.34
C LEU A 69 -7.59 5.59 6.17
N PRO A 70 -6.61 6.44 5.79
CA PRO A 70 -5.66 6.12 4.73
C PRO A 70 -4.79 4.91 5.09
N PRO A 71 -4.03 4.34 4.13
CA PRO A 71 -3.17 3.20 4.42
C PRO A 71 -2.18 3.52 5.55
N ALA A 72 -2.24 2.75 6.63
CA ALA A 72 -1.41 2.94 7.81
C ALA A 72 -0.07 2.20 7.73
N THR A 73 0.19 1.51 6.63
CA THR A 73 1.38 0.68 6.39
C THR A 73 2.53 1.47 5.79
N LYS A 74 3.77 1.05 6.02
CA LYS A 74 4.98 1.69 5.51
C LYS A 74 5.02 1.66 3.97
N GLY A 75 5.14 2.83 3.38
CA GLY A 75 5.39 3.03 1.95
C GLY A 75 6.88 3.21 1.64
N ASP A 76 7.27 2.95 0.39
CA ASP A 76 8.65 3.13 -0.08
C ASP A 76 9.09 4.60 -0.05
N LEU A 77 8.16 5.55 -0.18
CA LEU A 77 8.44 6.98 -0.07
C LEU A 77 8.44 7.49 1.38
N GLY A 78 8.34 6.60 2.38
CA GLY A 78 8.38 6.97 3.80
C GLY A 78 7.28 7.96 4.17
N THR A 79 7.65 9.10 4.75
CA THR A 79 6.74 10.18 5.15
C THR A 79 6.22 11.01 3.97
N GLU A 80 6.88 10.94 2.81
CA GLU A 80 6.44 11.65 1.60
C GLU A 80 5.34 10.89 0.84
N GLY A 81 5.23 9.57 1.05
CA GLY A 81 4.25 8.69 0.44
C GLY A 81 2.84 8.85 0.99
N ARG A 82 1.83 8.64 0.14
CA ARG A 82 0.40 8.68 0.56
C ARG A 82 -0.10 7.32 1.06
N GLY A 83 0.78 6.32 1.14
CA GLY A 83 0.46 4.97 1.60
C GLY A 83 0.07 3.98 0.49
N TYR A 84 -0.19 4.48 -0.73
CA TYR A 84 -0.42 3.62 -1.91
C TYR A 84 0.88 3.10 -2.52
N ASP A 85 2.02 3.66 -2.15
CA ASP A 85 3.35 3.19 -2.49
C ASP A 85 3.80 2.04 -1.57
N LEU A 86 2.94 1.05 -1.36
CA LEU A 86 3.10 0.00 -0.35
C LEU A 86 4.46 -0.71 -0.45
N TYR A 87 5.17 -0.72 0.67
CA TYR A 87 6.40 -1.48 0.84
C TYR A 87 6.18 -2.67 1.81
N ASP A 88 5.81 -2.42 3.07
CA ASP A 88 5.66 -3.47 4.10
C ASP A 88 4.29 -3.40 4.78
N LEU A 89 3.45 -4.42 4.55
CA LEU A 89 2.10 -4.53 5.15
C LEU A 89 2.12 -4.68 6.68
N TYR A 90 3.21 -5.17 7.26
CA TYR A 90 3.29 -5.43 8.70
C TYR A 90 3.90 -4.27 9.49
N ASP A 91 4.45 -3.27 8.80
CA ASP A 91 5.01 -2.08 9.43
C ASP A 91 3.97 -0.96 9.43
N LEU A 92 3.29 -0.77 10.56
CA LEU A 92 2.31 0.30 10.76
C LEU A 92 2.93 1.63 11.21
N GLY A 93 4.20 1.87 10.85
CA GLY A 93 5.00 2.96 11.42
C GLY A 93 5.63 2.56 12.76
N GLU A 94 6.16 1.34 12.83
CA GLU A 94 6.77 0.75 14.03
C GLU A 94 8.28 0.51 13.85
N PHE A 95 8.74 0.27 12.62
CA PHE A 95 10.14 -0.06 12.34
C PHE A 95 10.84 1.05 11.57
N ASP A 96 12.14 1.24 11.83
CA ASP A 96 12.96 2.19 11.08
C ASP A 96 13.25 1.66 9.67
N GLN A 97 12.39 2.02 8.73
CA GLN A 97 12.38 1.56 7.34
C GLN A 97 12.05 2.73 6.42
N LYS A 98 12.70 2.81 5.26
CA LYS A 98 12.38 3.80 4.21
C LYS A 98 12.46 5.25 4.70
N GLY A 99 13.50 5.56 5.47
CA GLY A 99 13.81 6.92 5.92
C GLY A 99 13.25 7.29 7.29
N GLY A 100 12.59 6.37 8.00
CA GLY A 100 12.25 6.57 9.41
C GLY A 100 11.28 5.54 9.99
N VAL A 101 10.95 5.73 11.26
CA VAL A 101 9.94 4.93 11.98
C VAL A 101 8.52 5.24 11.51
N PRO A 102 8.03 6.49 11.58
CA PRO A 102 6.62 6.77 11.31
C PRO A 102 6.28 6.60 9.84
N THR A 103 4.99 6.38 9.57
CA THR A 103 4.41 6.62 8.25
C THR A 103 4.22 8.13 8.04
N ARG A 104 3.69 8.55 6.89
CA ARG A 104 3.21 9.93 6.70
C ARG A 104 2.22 10.39 7.78
N TYR A 105 1.49 9.48 8.41
CA TYR A 105 0.35 9.81 9.26
C TYR A 105 0.65 9.71 10.76
N GLY A 106 1.79 9.12 11.11
CA GLY A 106 2.23 8.88 12.47
C GLY A 106 2.76 7.47 12.67
N THR A 107 2.96 7.12 13.93
CA THR A 107 3.44 5.83 14.43
C THR A 107 2.30 4.83 14.64
N ARG A 108 2.67 3.55 14.84
CA ARG A 108 1.72 2.49 15.19
C ARG A 108 0.94 2.79 16.48
N GLU A 109 1.59 3.39 17.47
CA GLU A 109 0.96 3.69 18.76
C GLU A 109 -0.13 4.75 18.61
N GLU A 110 0.17 5.82 17.88
CA GLU A 110 -0.79 6.88 17.58
C GLU A 110 -1.98 6.36 16.76
N TYR A 111 -1.71 5.50 15.77
CA TYR A 111 -2.77 4.87 14.96
C TYR A 111 -3.73 4.04 15.83
N LEU A 112 -3.20 3.23 16.75
CA LEU A 112 -4.03 2.41 17.65
C LEU A 112 -4.82 3.27 18.64
N ASN A 113 -4.21 4.32 19.21
CA ASN A 113 -4.90 5.27 20.07
C ASN A 113 -6.04 5.98 19.31
N ALA A 114 -5.82 6.37 18.06
CA ALA A 114 -6.83 7.01 17.25
C ALA A 114 -8.03 6.08 16.95
N ILE A 115 -7.78 4.80 16.72
CA ILE A 115 -8.82 3.77 16.58
C ILE A 115 -9.58 3.56 17.90
N GLU A 116 -8.87 3.50 19.03
CA GLU A 116 -9.48 3.36 20.35
C GLU A 116 -10.43 4.53 20.63
N LYS A 117 -9.99 5.77 20.39
CA LYS A 117 -10.81 6.98 20.54
C LYS A 117 -12.03 6.98 19.62
N ALA A 118 -11.89 6.50 18.39
CA ALA A 118 -13.03 6.27 17.49
C ALA A 118 -14.06 5.31 18.08
N HIS A 119 -13.61 4.16 18.59
CA HIS A 119 -14.50 3.17 19.19
C HIS A 119 -15.16 3.67 20.48
N GLU A 120 -14.44 4.39 21.35
CA GLU A 120 -14.98 5.05 22.54
C GLU A 120 -16.11 6.03 22.19
N ALA A 121 -15.96 6.78 21.09
CA ALA A 121 -16.98 7.70 20.57
C ALA A 121 -18.12 7.01 19.79
N GLY A 122 -18.05 5.68 19.60
CA GLY A 122 -19.01 4.93 18.79
C GLY A 122 -18.93 5.23 17.30
N ILE A 123 -17.72 5.47 16.79
CA ILE A 123 -17.37 5.61 15.37
C ILE A 123 -16.61 4.34 14.93
N SER A 124 -17.09 3.66 13.88
CA SER A 124 -16.36 2.54 13.29
C SER A 124 -15.18 3.01 12.45
N VAL A 125 -14.09 2.24 12.42
CA VAL A 125 -12.94 2.54 11.55
C VAL A 125 -12.82 1.51 10.44
N TYR A 126 -12.63 1.98 9.21
CA TYR A 126 -12.27 1.17 8.05
C TYR A 126 -10.82 1.46 7.68
N ALA A 127 -10.01 0.41 7.58
CA ALA A 127 -8.63 0.50 7.13
C ALA A 127 -8.57 0.39 5.61
N ASP A 128 -7.80 1.27 4.98
CA ASP A 128 -7.41 1.10 3.58
C ASP A 128 -6.33 0.01 3.46
N ILE A 129 -6.56 -0.97 2.58
CA ILE A 129 -5.66 -2.10 2.38
C ILE A 129 -5.26 -2.16 0.91
N VAL A 130 -3.99 -1.85 0.65
CA VAL A 130 -3.39 -1.91 -0.68
C VAL A 130 -2.81 -3.30 -0.88
N LEU A 131 -3.33 -4.08 -1.84
CA LEU A 131 -2.82 -5.44 -2.13
C LEU A 131 -2.35 -5.62 -3.56
N ASN A 132 -2.77 -4.74 -4.45
CA ASN A 132 -2.55 -4.86 -5.89
C ASN A 132 -1.07 -4.85 -6.27
N HIS A 133 -0.25 -4.05 -5.60
CA HIS A 133 1.15 -3.89 -5.96
C HIS A 133 2.08 -3.74 -4.76
N ARG A 134 3.40 -3.76 -5.02
CA ARG A 134 4.46 -3.38 -4.10
C ARG A 134 5.47 -2.48 -4.79
N MET A 135 6.10 -1.60 -4.02
CA MET A 135 7.15 -0.69 -4.46
C MET A 135 8.33 -0.75 -3.50
N GLY A 136 9.55 -0.58 -4.02
CA GLY A 136 10.73 -0.44 -3.18
C GLY A 136 11.36 -1.76 -2.72
N GLY A 137 11.45 -2.77 -3.59
CA GLY A 137 12.20 -3.99 -3.26
C GLY A 137 13.63 -3.67 -2.81
N ASP A 138 14.09 -4.41 -1.80
CA ASP A 138 15.38 -4.22 -1.14
C ASP A 138 16.54 -4.72 -2.01
N GLU A 139 16.27 -5.73 -2.83
CA GLU A 139 17.27 -6.41 -3.66
C GLU A 139 16.80 -6.57 -5.10
N ASN A 140 17.78 -6.56 -6.01
CA ASN A 140 17.58 -6.83 -7.43
C ASN A 140 17.57 -8.33 -7.72
N GLU A 141 16.68 -8.77 -8.61
CA GLU A 141 16.68 -10.11 -9.17
C GLU A 141 16.80 -10.04 -10.69
N TRP A 142 17.53 -10.99 -11.29
CA TRP A 142 17.53 -11.19 -12.74
C TRP A 142 16.38 -12.11 -13.11
N ILE A 143 15.49 -11.63 -13.98
CA ILE A 143 14.27 -12.32 -14.37
C ILE A 143 14.06 -12.22 -15.88
N THR A 144 13.49 -13.27 -16.46
CA THR A 144 13.09 -13.27 -17.87
C THR A 144 11.66 -12.75 -18.01
N VAL A 145 11.45 -11.74 -18.85
CA VAL A 145 10.17 -11.07 -19.07
C VAL A 145 9.88 -10.93 -20.57
N HIS A 146 8.66 -10.54 -20.91
CA HIS A 146 8.29 -10.05 -22.24
C HIS A 146 7.50 -8.74 -22.08
N GLU A 147 7.52 -7.89 -23.10
CA GLU A 147 6.72 -6.67 -23.16
C GLU A 147 5.29 -7.00 -23.63
N VAL A 148 4.31 -6.28 -23.09
CA VAL A 148 2.89 -6.38 -23.47
C VAL A 148 2.36 -5.03 -23.93
N ASP A 149 1.37 -5.04 -24.81
CA ASP A 149 0.72 -3.83 -25.32
C ASP A 149 0.03 -3.03 -24.19
N GLU A 150 0.31 -1.73 -24.10
CA GLU A 150 -0.28 -0.84 -23.10
C GLU A 150 -1.80 -0.66 -23.25
N ASN A 151 -2.37 -0.89 -24.43
CA ASN A 151 -3.81 -0.80 -24.67
C ASN A 151 -4.49 -2.17 -24.54
N ASN A 152 -3.71 -3.26 -24.57
CA ASN A 152 -4.20 -4.62 -24.37
C ASN A 152 -3.11 -5.54 -23.76
N ARG A 153 -3.07 -5.65 -22.43
CA ARG A 153 -2.02 -6.39 -21.71
C ARG A 153 -2.05 -7.92 -21.92
N ASN A 154 -3.02 -8.44 -22.66
CA ASN A 154 -3.04 -9.84 -23.11
C ASN A 154 -2.26 -10.05 -24.42
N ASN A 155 -1.88 -8.96 -25.11
CA ASN A 155 -1.13 -9.00 -26.35
C ASN A 155 0.36 -8.86 -26.05
N ILE A 156 1.13 -9.94 -26.25
CA ILE A 156 2.58 -9.96 -26.10
C ILE A 156 3.21 -9.34 -27.35
N ILE A 157 4.10 -8.37 -27.16
CA ILE A 157 4.69 -7.58 -28.25
C ILE A 157 6.22 -7.71 -28.37
N SER A 158 6.84 -8.56 -27.55
CA SER A 158 8.26 -8.88 -27.66
C SER A 158 8.55 -10.37 -27.46
N GLU A 159 9.69 -10.83 -27.98
CA GLU A 159 10.31 -12.06 -27.52
C GLU A 159 10.74 -11.94 -26.04
N PRO A 160 10.88 -13.05 -25.30
CA PRO A 160 11.39 -13.00 -23.93
C PRO A 160 12.85 -12.52 -23.83
N PHE A 161 13.16 -11.73 -22.80
CA PHE A 161 14.52 -11.25 -22.52
C PHE A 161 14.76 -11.06 -21.01
N ASP A 162 16.04 -11.06 -20.62
CA ASP A 162 16.43 -10.90 -19.22
C ASP A 162 16.57 -9.43 -18.82
N VAL A 163 16.01 -9.12 -17.65
CA VAL A 163 16.12 -7.82 -16.99
C VAL A 163 16.48 -7.99 -15.53
N SER A 164 17.05 -6.94 -14.94
CA SER A 164 17.18 -6.83 -13.48
C SER A 164 16.04 -5.96 -12.95
N ALA A 165 15.41 -6.35 -11.85
CA ALA A 165 14.33 -5.58 -11.21
C ALA A 165 14.34 -5.72 -9.68
N ASN A 166 13.88 -4.69 -8.97
CA ASN A 166 13.76 -4.65 -7.51
C ASN A 166 12.55 -5.47 -7.01
N THR A 167 12.54 -6.79 -7.22
CA THR A 167 11.41 -7.67 -6.90
C THR A 167 11.54 -8.38 -5.56
N ARG A 168 12.67 -8.23 -4.87
CA ARG A 168 12.93 -8.96 -3.63
C ARG A 168 12.78 -8.08 -2.40
N PHE A 169 11.85 -8.45 -1.51
CA PHE A 169 11.51 -7.68 -0.30
C PHE A 169 11.84 -8.50 0.93
N THR A 170 12.83 -8.04 1.70
CA THR A 170 13.41 -8.77 2.83
C THR A 170 13.08 -8.14 4.18
N PHE A 171 12.62 -6.89 4.21
CA PHE A 171 12.16 -6.18 5.41
C PHE A 171 13.17 -6.25 6.58
N PRO A 172 14.44 -5.85 6.36
CA PRO A 172 15.54 -6.15 7.28
C PRO A 172 15.35 -5.55 8.68
N ALA A 173 14.71 -4.39 8.80
CA ALA A 173 14.48 -3.75 10.10
C ALA A 173 13.45 -4.51 10.97
N ARG A 174 12.47 -5.18 10.33
CA ARG A 174 11.43 -5.95 11.02
C ARG A 174 11.95 -7.28 11.55
N LYS A 175 13.03 -7.83 10.97
CA LYS A 175 13.71 -9.07 11.42
C LYS A 175 12.74 -10.26 11.60
N GLY A 176 11.77 -10.40 10.69
CA GLY A 176 10.77 -11.47 10.74
C GLY A 176 9.66 -11.29 11.79
N LYS A 177 9.62 -10.17 12.53
CA LYS A 177 8.52 -9.89 13.46
C LYS A 177 7.18 -9.84 12.70
N TYR A 178 6.17 -10.50 13.24
CA TYR A 178 4.83 -10.74 12.66
C TYR A 178 4.77 -11.69 11.44
N SER A 179 5.77 -11.67 10.56
CA SER A 179 5.85 -12.59 9.41
C SER A 179 7.30 -12.71 8.93
N ASP A 180 7.76 -13.93 8.68
CA ASP A 180 9.06 -14.22 8.09
C ASP A 180 9.00 -14.34 6.55
N PHE A 181 7.86 -14.05 5.94
CA PHE A 181 7.67 -14.17 4.50
C PHE A 181 8.50 -13.13 3.73
N ILE A 182 9.28 -13.62 2.77
CA ILE A 182 10.11 -12.83 1.86
C ILE A 182 9.45 -12.87 0.48
N TRP A 183 9.23 -11.70 -0.11
CA TRP A 183 8.72 -11.61 -1.47
C TRP A 183 9.88 -11.73 -2.45
N ASP A 184 9.65 -12.44 -3.53
CA ASP A 184 10.52 -12.46 -4.71
C ASP A 184 9.68 -12.39 -5.98
N TYR A 185 10.34 -12.34 -7.14
CA TYR A 185 9.70 -12.18 -8.44
C TYR A 185 8.55 -13.16 -8.72
N ARG A 186 8.55 -14.36 -8.10
CA ARG A 186 7.53 -15.40 -8.31
C ARG A 186 6.18 -15.02 -7.70
N CYS A 187 6.19 -14.08 -6.75
CA CYS A 187 5.00 -13.52 -6.11
C CYS A 187 4.29 -12.49 -6.98
N PHE A 188 4.87 -12.13 -8.12
CA PHE A 188 4.38 -11.05 -8.97
C PHE A 188 4.03 -11.55 -10.38
N SER A 189 3.20 -10.77 -11.06
CA SER A 189 2.73 -11.04 -12.42
C SER A 189 3.31 -10.09 -13.46
N GLY A 190 3.88 -8.96 -13.02
CA GLY A 190 4.49 -7.99 -13.90
C GLY A 190 5.20 -6.88 -13.14
N ILE A 191 6.05 -6.16 -13.87
CA ILE A 191 6.79 -4.97 -13.44
C ILE A 191 6.63 -3.89 -14.50
N ASP A 192 6.69 -2.63 -14.11
CA ASP A 192 6.69 -1.49 -15.04
C ASP A 192 8.08 -0.89 -15.29
N THR A 193 9.06 -1.27 -14.47
CA THR A 193 10.43 -0.74 -14.55
C THR A 193 11.45 -1.83 -14.30
N ALA A 194 12.47 -1.88 -15.17
CA ALA A 194 13.57 -2.84 -15.08
C ALA A 194 14.83 -2.28 -15.76
N TRP A 195 15.97 -2.87 -15.45
CA TRP A 195 17.24 -2.55 -16.11
C TRP A 195 17.63 -3.68 -17.07
N LYS A 196 17.68 -3.35 -18.37
CA LYS A 196 18.20 -4.28 -19.39
C LYS A 196 19.71 -4.46 -19.20
N ASN A 197 20.21 -5.67 -19.45
CA ASN A 197 21.64 -5.95 -19.40
C ASN A 197 22.36 -5.15 -20.50
N ARG A 198 23.19 -4.17 -20.11
CA ARG A 198 23.96 -3.32 -21.05
C ARG A 198 24.98 -4.09 -21.92
N LYS A 199 25.15 -5.40 -21.73
CA LYS A 199 26.07 -6.20 -22.55
C LYS A 199 25.56 -6.51 -23.96
N ASN A 200 24.30 -6.24 -24.29
CA ASN A 200 23.78 -6.37 -25.65
C ASN A 200 23.25 -5.01 -26.14
N ASN A 201 24.17 -4.11 -26.50
CA ASN A 201 23.86 -2.92 -27.30
C ASN A 201 23.31 -3.36 -28.67
N ARG A 202 21.98 -3.43 -28.79
CA ARG A 202 21.26 -3.06 -30.00
C ARG A 202 20.03 -2.29 -29.55
N ASP A 203 20.16 -0.98 -29.65
CA ASP A 203 19.07 -0.03 -29.51
C ASP A 203 17.90 -0.45 -30.43
N PHE A 204 16.69 -0.44 -29.90
CA PHE A 204 15.44 -0.37 -30.65
C PHE A 204 14.65 0.83 -30.12
#